data_AF-A0AAD2EC65-F1
#
_entry.id   AF-A0AAD2EC65-F1
#
_cell.length_a   1.000
_cell.length_b   1.000
_cell.length_c   1.000
_cell.angle_alpha   90.00
_cell.angle_beta   90.00
_cell.angle_gamma   90.00
#
_symmetry.space_group_name_H-M   'P 1'
#
loop_
_entity.id
_entity.type
_entity.pdbx_description
1 polymer ?
#
loop_
_entity_poly.entity_id
_entity_poly.type
_entity_poly.pdbx_seq_one_letter_code
_entity_poly.pdbx_strand_id
1 'polypeptide(L)'
;MDSESSLHHLINAYGEATENGQQELARVIVNIDKKSNSLGKTMERVAFHLFQLKQNQGEYLRQESLRNFRAAFKALYQGIPYGIIVHFVANSAILEAMPEYAETIHIVDFYIGEGIRWPPVIEAISRMHKALRFTLIKSEDECSSPCWDIEDTKQQLQDHAREHGLKLKIDRKSVSDLAIEITRTKKRG
;
A
#
# COMPACT_ATOMS: atom_id res chain seq x y z
N MET A 1 32.47 -22.13 -5.39
CA MET A 1 31.97 -20.76 -5.68
C MET A 1 30.61 -20.64 -5.05
N ASP A 2 30.42 -19.70 -4.13
CA ASP A 2 29.15 -19.50 -3.45
C ASP A 2 28.02 -19.21 -4.44
N SER A 3 26.94 -19.98 -4.35
CA SER A 3 25.77 -19.83 -5.22
C SER A 3 25.16 -18.43 -5.15
N GLU A 4 25.25 -17.77 -3.99
CA GLU A 4 24.75 -16.41 -3.78
C GLU A 4 25.57 -15.34 -4.51
N SER A 5 26.92 -15.43 -4.48
CA SER A 5 27.79 -14.51 -5.22
C SER A 5 27.56 -14.63 -6.74
N SER A 6 27.37 -15.86 -7.23
CA SER A 6 27.07 -16.11 -8.64
C SER A 6 25.73 -15.52 -9.08
N LEU A 7 24.69 -15.58 -8.25
CA LEU A 7 23.37 -15.01 -8.57
C LEU A 7 23.39 -13.49 -8.57
N HIS A 8 24.07 -12.88 -7.60
CA HIS A 8 24.24 -11.43 -7.56
C HIS A 8 24.90 -10.89 -8.83
N HIS A 9 25.97 -11.54 -9.32
CA HIS A 9 26.61 -11.14 -10.57
C HIS A 9 25.70 -11.30 -11.80
N LEU A 10 24.89 -12.36 -11.85
CA LEU A 10 23.93 -12.56 -12.93
C LEU A 10 22.84 -11.49 -12.96
N ILE A 11 22.30 -11.12 -11.79
CA ILE A 11 21.30 -10.04 -11.68
C ILE A 11 21.89 -8.69 -12.12
N ASN A 12 23.13 -8.39 -11.71
CA ASN A 12 23.80 -7.14 -12.13
C ASN A 12 24.07 -7.11 -13.64
N ALA A 13 24.61 -8.20 -14.20
CA ALA A 13 24.84 -8.32 -15.64
C ALA A 13 23.54 -8.21 -16.44
N TYR A 14 22.44 -8.77 -15.91
CA TYR A 14 21.10 -8.60 -16.51
C TYR A 14 20.66 -7.13 -16.52
N GLY A 15 20.85 -6.42 -15.40
CA GLY A 15 20.55 -4.99 -15.28
C GLY A 15 21.32 -4.16 -16.30
N GLU A 16 22.64 -4.36 -16.38
CA GLU A 16 23.53 -3.65 -17.31
C GLU A 16 23.19 -3.96 -18.78
N ALA A 17 22.92 -5.22 -19.11
CA ALA A 17 22.50 -5.60 -20.46
C ALA A 17 21.17 -4.94 -20.85
N THR A 18 20.24 -4.82 -19.90
CA THR A 18 18.94 -4.17 -20.10
C THR A 18 19.10 -2.65 -20.31
N GLU A 19 19.91 -1.99 -19.47
CA GLU A 19 20.20 -0.56 -19.57
C GLU A 19 20.88 -0.21 -20.90
N ASN A 20 21.83 -1.04 -21.34
CA ASN A 20 22.54 -0.88 -22.61
C ASN A 20 21.74 -1.30 -23.85
N GLY A 21 20.46 -1.68 -23.71
CA GLY A 21 19.60 -2.09 -24.83
C GLY A 21 19.98 -3.45 -25.46
N GLN A 22 20.81 -4.25 -24.80
CA GLN A 22 21.31 -5.55 -25.28
C GLN A 22 20.30 -6.66 -24.99
N GLN A 23 19.16 -6.64 -25.69
CA GLN A 23 18.03 -7.54 -25.43
C GLN A 23 18.36 -9.03 -25.52
N GLU A 24 19.20 -9.42 -26.50
CA GLU A 24 19.60 -10.82 -26.66
C GLU A 24 20.52 -11.28 -25.52
N LEU A 25 21.42 -10.42 -25.03
CA LEU A 25 22.24 -10.74 -23.86
C LEU A 25 21.38 -10.88 -22.60
N ALA A 26 20.45 -9.95 -22.39
CA ALA A 26 19.52 -10.01 -21.26
C ALA A 26 18.69 -11.30 -21.28
N ARG A 27 18.20 -11.73 -22.46
CA ARG A 27 17.49 -13.02 -22.64
C ARG A 27 18.37 -14.23 -22.30
N VAL A 28 19.61 -14.23 -22.77
CA VAL A 28 20.55 -15.32 -22.47
C VAL A 28 20.84 -15.40 -20.98
N ILE A 29 21.06 -14.27 -20.30
CA ILE A 29 21.31 -14.24 -18.86
C ILE A 29 20.12 -14.82 -18.07
N VAL A 30 18.89 -14.46 -18.45
CA VAL A 30 17.66 -15.03 -17.85
C VAL A 30 17.58 -16.55 -18.05
N ASN A 31 17.91 -17.05 -19.24
CA ASN A 31 17.85 -18.49 -19.55
C ASN A 31 18.98 -19.31 -18.91
N ILE A 32 20.10 -18.66 -18.55
CA ILE A 32 21.21 -19.28 -17.82
C ILE A 32 20.87 -19.45 -16.33
N ASP A 33 19.90 -18.69 -15.82
CA ASP A 33 19.45 -18.80 -14.44
C ASP A 33 18.67 -20.09 -14.17
N LYS A 34 19.40 -21.19 -14.00
CA LYS A 34 18.91 -22.47 -13.48
C LYS A 34 18.95 -22.54 -11.95
N LYS A 35 19.31 -21.44 -11.29
CA LYS A 35 19.59 -21.38 -9.85
C LYS A 35 18.51 -20.64 -9.07
N SER A 36 17.61 -19.92 -9.73
CA SER A 36 16.43 -19.38 -9.06
C SER A 36 15.54 -20.47 -8.48
N ASN A 37 15.04 -20.21 -7.28
CA ASN A 37 14.16 -21.12 -6.55
C ASN A 37 13.26 -20.30 -5.62
N SER A 38 11.95 -20.47 -5.75
CA SER A 38 10.94 -19.79 -4.91
C SER A 38 10.97 -20.21 -3.44
N LEU A 39 11.52 -21.39 -3.15
CA LEU A 39 11.72 -21.92 -1.78
C LEU A 39 13.19 -21.93 -1.37
N GLY A 40 14.05 -21.31 -2.18
CA GLY A 40 15.49 -21.28 -1.99
C GLY A 40 15.97 -20.25 -0.96
N LYS A 41 17.27 -19.95 -1.01
CA LYS A 41 17.86 -18.85 -0.23
C LYS A 41 17.35 -17.48 -0.71
N THR A 42 17.69 -16.41 0.02
CA THR A 42 17.16 -15.06 -0.26
C THR A 42 17.40 -14.62 -1.71
N MET A 43 18.63 -14.74 -2.20
CA MET A 43 18.97 -14.34 -3.57
C MET A 43 18.33 -15.21 -4.64
N GLU A 44 18.11 -16.50 -4.36
CA GLU A 44 17.41 -17.42 -5.27
C GLU A 44 15.93 -17.05 -5.41
N ARG A 45 15.30 -16.60 -4.32
CA ARG A 45 13.92 -16.09 -4.32
C ARG A 45 13.79 -14.76 -5.06
N VAL A 46 14.73 -13.85 -4.85
CA VAL A 46 14.79 -12.57 -5.58
C VAL A 46 14.93 -12.82 -7.08
N ALA A 47 15.89 -13.66 -7.48
CA ALA A 47 16.10 -14.03 -8.89
C ALA A 47 14.84 -14.68 -9.49
N PHE A 48 14.21 -15.63 -8.76
CA PHE A 48 12.99 -16.31 -9.19
C PHE A 48 11.88 -15.31 -9.52
N HIS A 49 11.55 -14.41 -8.60
CA HIS A 49 10.47 -13.45 -8.82
C HIS A 49 10.82 -12.40 -9.89
N LEU A 50 12.07 -11.95 -9.97
CA LEU A 50 12.51 -10.97 -10.97
C LEU A 50 12.35 -11.53 -12.40
N PHE A 51 12.81 -12.75 -12.63
CA PHE A 51 12.84 -13.33 -13.97
C PHE A 51 11.51 -13.98 -14.40
N GLN A 52 10.72 -14.53 -13.46
CA GLN A 52 9.40 -15.10 -13.77
C GLN A 52 8.37 -14.06 -14.23
N LEU A 53 8.45 -12.83 -13.70
CA LEU A 53 7.60 -11.72 -14.16
C LEU A 53 7.76 -11.42 -15.66
N LYS A 54 8.87 -11.85 -16.28
CA LYS A 54 9.17 -11.63 -17.70
C LYS A 54 8.82 -12.81 -18.62
N GLN A 55 8.55 -14.01 -18.08
CA GLN A 55 8.36 -15.25 -18.87
C GLN A 55 6.87 -15.68 -19.03
N ASN A 56 5.93 -14.74 -19.13
CA ASN A 56 4.47 -14.99 -19.30
C ASN A 56 3.76 -15.72 -18.14
N GLN A 57 4.44 -16.21 -17.10
CA GLN A 57 3.79 -16.74 -15.87
C GLN A 57 3.33 -15.64 -14.89
N GLY A 58 3.67 -14.37 -15.16
CA GLY A 58 3.32 -13.24 -14.30
C GLY A 58 1.82 -13.03 -14.11
N GLU A 59 1.00 -13.41 -15.09
CA GLU A 59 -0.46 -13.22 -15.02
C GLU A 59 -1.13 -14.17 -14.03
N TYR A 60 -0.75 -15.46 -14.04
CA TYR A 60 -1.23 -16.44 -13.06
C TYR A 60 -0.82 -16.07 -11.63
N LEU A 61 0.47 -15.74 -11.43
CA LEU A 61 0.97 -15.32 -10.12
C LEU A 61 0.29 -14.05 -9.62
N ARG A 62 0.04 -13.09 -10.51
CA ARG A 62 -0.73 -11.88 -10.20
C ARG A 62 -2.14 -12.23 -9.76
N GLN A 63 -2.84 -13.10 -10.49
CA GLN A 63 -4.20 -13.51 -10.14
C GLN A 63 -4.26 -14.22 -8.78
N GLU A 64 -3.36 -15.17 -8.53
CA GLU A 64 -3.29 -15.87 -7.24
C GLU A 64 -2.89 -14.92 -6.09
N SER A 65 -2.04 -13.93 -6.35
CA SER A 65 -1.69 -12.90 -5.35
C SER A 65 -2.89 -12.04 -4.97
N LEU A 66 -3.76 -11.70 -5.94
CA LEU A 66 -5.00 -10.94 -5.68
C LEU A 66 -5.97 -11.76 -4.83
N ARG A 67 -6.12 -13.07 -5.13
CA ARG A 67 -6.99 -13.98 -4.36
C ARG A 67 -6.55 -14.13 -2.91
N ASN A 68 -5.23 -14.15 -2.68
CA ASN A 68 -4.66 -14.34 -1.36
C ASN A 68 -4.29 -13.03 -0.65
N PHE A 69 -4.56 -11.87 -1.25
CA PHE A 69 -4.07 -10.58 -0.77
C PHE A 69 -4.44 -10.32 0.69
N ARG A 70 -5.72 -10.44 1.05
CA ARG A 70 -6.20 -10.21 2.42
C ARG A 70 -5.52 -11.13 3.45
N ALA A 71 -5.34 -12.41 3.12
CA ALA A 71 -4.67 -13.36 4.00
C ALA A 71 -3.17 -13.04 4.16
N ALA A 72 -2.49 -12.74 3.05
CA ALA A 72 -1.09 -12.34 3.06
C ALA A 72 -0.86 -11.01 3.79
N PHE A 73 -1.74 -10.03 3.60
CA PHE A 73 -1.72 -8.74 4.29
C PHE A 73 -1.88 -8.93 5.81
N LYS A 74 -2.83 -9.76 6.25
CA LYS A 74 -2.99 -10.09 7.68
C LYS A 74 -1.74 -10.78 8.23
N ALA A 75 -1.19 -11.78 7.52
CA ALA A 75 0.02 -12.46 7.93
C ALA A 75 1.22 -11.49 8.02
N LEU A 76 1.33 -10.53 7.11
CA LEU A 76 2.36 -9.48 7.15
C LEU A 76 2.24 -8.62 8.41
N TYR A 77 1.04 -8.15 8.75
CA TYR A 77 0.81 -7.34 9.95
C TYR A 77 0.97 -8.14 11.26
N GLN A 78 0.70 -9.44 11.24
CA GLN A 78 0.91 -10.31 12.40
C GLN A 78 2.38 -10.73 12.57
N GLY A 79 3.10 -10.91 11.46
CA GLY A 79 4.46 -11.44 11.47
C GLY A 79 5.56 -10.38 11.51
N ILE A 80 5.30 -9.15 11.04
CA ILE A 80 6.31 -8.09 10.93
C ILE A 80 5.77 -6.76 11.49
N PRO A 81 6.50 -6.09 12.40
CA PRO A 81 5.97 -4.93 13.10
C PRO A 81 6.01 -3.62 12.30
N TYR A 82 6.64 -3.57 11.12
CA TYR A 82 6.85 -2.32 10.39
C TYR A 82 5.55 -1.56 10.10
N GLY A 83 4.52 -2.26 9.60
CA GLY A 83 3.24 -1.63 9.30
C GLY A 83 2.58 -1.04 10.54
N ILE A 84 2.64 -1.77 11.66
CA ILE A 84 2.10 -1.34 12.96
C ILE A 84 2.85 -0.12 13.49
N ILE A 85 4.19 -0.13 13.44
CA ILE A 85 5.01 1.00 13.90
C ILE A 85 4.70 2.26 13.10
N VAL A 86 4.65 2.15 11.77
CA VAL A 86 4.32 3.30 10.90
C VAL A 86 2.93 3.85 11.22
N HIS A 87 1.94 2.98 11.43
CA HIS A 87 0.59 3.40 11.81
C HIS A 87 0.56 4.06 13.19
N PHE A 88 1.27 3.51 14.18
CA PHE A 88 1.37 4.09 15.52
C PHE A 88 1.98 5.50 15.46
N VAL A 89 3.14 5.65 14.80
CA VAL A 89 3.83 6.94 14.70
C VAL A 89 2.96 7.97 13.98
N ALA A 90 2.32 7.60 12.87
CA ALA A 90 1.43 8.50 12.14
C ALA A 90 0.20 8.90 12.98
N ASN A 91 -0.44 7.94 13.66
CA ASN A 91 -1.60 8.21 14.50
C ASN A 91 -1.26 9.10 15.70
N SER A 92 -0.11 8.86 16.36
CA SER A 92 0.38 9.70 17.44
C SER A 92 0.61 11.13 16.97
N ALA A 93 1.31 11.32 15.86
CA ALA A 93 1.55 12.66 15.29
C ALA A 93 0.23 13.38 14.92
N ILE A 94 -0.74 12.65 14.37
CA ILE A 94 -2.07 13.20 14.07
C ILE A 94 -2.76 13.66 15.35
N LEU A 95 -2.82 12.81 16.39
CA LEU A 95 -3.49 13.11 17.65
C LEU A 95 -2.82 14.26 18.41
N GLU A 96 -1.48 14.31 18.42
CA GLU A 96 -0.69 15.38 19.05
C GLU A 96 -0.88 16.73 18.35
N ALA A 97 -1.07 16.73 17.03
CA ALA A 97 -1.29 17.95 16.26
C ALA A 97 -2.73 18.49 16.36
N MET A 98 -3.66 17.77 17.00
CA MET A 98 -5.05 18.19 17.08
C MET A 98 -5.22 19.41 17.99
N PRO A 99 -5.79 20.52 17.49
CA PRO A 99 -6.07 21.68 18.33
C PRO A 99 -7.19 21.37 19.33
N GLU A 100 -6.97 21.75 20.59
CA GLU A 100 -7.93 21.53 21.69
C GLU A 100 -9.31 22.12 21.40
N TYR A 101 -9.36 23.30 20.79
CA TYR A 101 -10.59 24.04 20.50
C TYR A 101 -11.36 23.52 19.28
N ALA A 102 -10.80 22.63 18.45
CA ALA A 102 -11.49 22.16 17.26
C ALA A 102 -12.58 21.16 17.62
N GLU A 103 -13.83 21.47 17.28
CA GLU A 103 -14.97 20.57 17.51
C GLU A 103 -15.06 19.45 16.46
N THR A 104 -14.45 19.66 15.28
CA THR A 104 -14.43 18.69 14.19
C THR A 104 -13.02 18.53 13.65
N ILE A 105 -12.57 17.29 13.56
CA ILE A 105 -11.30 16.93 12.93
C ILE A 105 -11.58 16.41 11.53
N HIS A 106 -10.86 16.94 10.54
CA HIS A 106 -10.95 16.49 9.15
C HIS A 106 -9.62 15.88 8.71
N ILE A 107 -9.62 14.58 8.42
CA ILE A 107 -8.46 13.85 7.94
C ILE A 107 -8.63 13.57 6.44
N VAL A 108 -7.57 13.82 5.67
CA VAL A 108 -7.50 13.46 4.25
C VAL A 108 -6.54 12.28 4.11
N ASP A 109 -7.05 11.13 3.69
CA ASP A 109 -6.27 9.91 3.52
C ASP A 109 -6.08 9.60 2.03
N PHE A 110 -4.83 9.51 1.60
CA PHE A 110 -4.46 9.18 0.22
C PHE A 110 -4.45 7.68 -0.06
N TYR A 111 -4.48 6.85 0.99
CA TYR A 111 -4.43 5.42 0.86
C TYR A 111 -5.09 4.72 2.06
N ILE A 112 -6.38 4.43 1.90
CA ILE A 112 -7.21 3.83 2.96
C ILE A 112 -6.90 2.34 3.18
N GLY A 113 -6.55 1.61 2.11
CA GLY A 113 -6.33 0.15 2.17
C GLY A 113 -7.51 -0.58 2.82
N GLU A 114 -7.20 -1.54 3.71
CA GLU A 114 -8.17 -2.23 4.58
C GLU A 114 -8.61 -1.41 5.81
N GLY A 115 -8.25 -0.12 5.90
CA GLY A 115 -8.70 0.78 6.97
C GLY A 115 -8.14 0.51 8.37
N ILE A 116 -7.26 -0.50 8.53
CA ILE A 116 -6.75 -0.97 9.82
C ILE A 116 -6.04 0.09 10.70
N ARG A 117 -5.62 1.21 10.10
CA ARG A 117 -4.97 2.31 10.81
C ARG A 117 -5.95 3.11 11.69
N TRP A 118 -7.20 3.20 11.26
CA TRP A 118 -8.15 4.20 11.75
C TRP A 118 -8.94 3.85 13.02
N PRO A 119 -9.21 2.58 13.38
CA PRO A 119 -9.97 2.27 14.59
C PRO A 119 -9.42 2.94 15.87
N PRO A 120 -8.10 2.91 16.17
CA PRO A 120 -7.56 3.59 17.35
C PRO A 120 -7.74 5.12 17.33
N VAL A 121 -7.68 5.74 16.15
CA VAL A 121 -7.90 7.18 15.98
C VAL A 121 -9.37 7.54 16.20
N ILE A 122 -10.29 6.74 15.68
CA ILE A 122 -11.74 6.89 15.90
C ILE A 122 -12.05 6.84 17.40
N GLU A 123 -11.49 5.86 18.10
CA GLU A 123 -11.66 5.70 19.56
C GLU A 123 -11.12 6.89 20.34
N ALA A 124 -9.91 7.36 20.01
CA ALA A 124 -9.30 8.50 20.68
C ALA A 124 -10.13 9.78 20.48
N ILE A 125 -10.56 10.07 19.24
CA ILE A 125 -11.38 11.24 18.92
C ILE A 125 -12.75 11.18 19.57
N SER A 126 -13.35 9.98 19.67
CA SER A 126 -14.60 9.78 20.40
C SER A 126 -14.49 10.18 21.86
N ARG A 127 -13.40 9.76 22.55
CA ARG A 127 -13.14 10.13 23.95
C ARG A 127 -12.90 11.63 24.14
N MET A 128 -12.48 12.33 23.09
CA MET A 128 -12.34 13.79 23.09
C MET A 128 -13.67 14.52 22.81
N HIS A 129 -14.76 13.79 22.55
CA HIS A 129 -16.08 14.32 22.19
C HIS A 129 -16.06 15.25 20.96
N LYS A 130 -15.20 14.94 19.98
CA LYS A 130 -15.09 15.69 18.72
C LYS A 130 -15.78 14.93 17.58
N ALA A 131 -16.21 15.62 16.55
CA ALA A 131 -16.67 14.99 15.31
C ALA A 131 -15.49 14.63 14.40
N LEU A 132 -15.65 13.60 13.57
CA LEU A 132 -14.63 13.17 12.61
C LEU A 132 -15.18 13.21 11.18
N ARG A 133 -14.38 13.77 10.28
CA ARG A 133 -14.61 13.70 8.84
C ARG A 133 -13.38 13.09 8.17
N PHE A 134 -13.61 12.12 7.28
CA PHE A 134 -12.62 11.63 6.34
C PHE A 134 -12.88 12.17 4.94
N THR A 135 -11.81 12.44 4.21
CA THR A 135 -11.81 12.51 2.76
C THR A 135 -10.83 11.49 2.22
N LEU A 136 -11.35 10.45 1.58
CA LEU A 136 -10.57 9.39 0.98
C LEU A 136 -10.24 9.76 -0.46
N ILE A 137 -8.96 9.84 -0.79
CA ILE A 137 -8.51 10.13 -2.15
C ILE A 137 -8.44 8.82 -2.93
N LYS A 138 -9.17 8.78 -4.06
CA LYS A 138 -9.07 7.69 -5.03
C LYS A 138 -7.85 7.95 -5.91
N SER A 139 -6.89 7.02 -5.93
CA SER A 139 -5.84 7.03 -6.94
C SER A 139 -6.40 6.51 -8.27
N GLU A 140 -6.04 7.17 -9.37
CA GLU A 140 -6.45 6.78 -10.73
C GLU A 140 -5.64 5.58 -11.24
N ASP A 141 -4.49 5.30 -10.61
CA ASP A 141 -3.51 4.27 -10.99
C ASP A 141 -3.62 2.99 -10.14
N GLU A 142 -4.79 2.75 -9.52
CA GLU A 142 -5.08 1.47 -8.85
C GLU A 142 -5.15 0.36 -9.92
N CYS A 143 -3.98 -0.20 -10.22
CA CYS A 143 -3.72 -1.29 -11.14
C CYS A 143 -4.86 -2.31 -11.15
N SER A 144 -5.73 -2.23 -12.16
CA SER A 144 -6.81 -3.16 -12.53
C SER A 144 -7.26 -4.14 -11.41
N SER A 145 -8.33 -3.74 -10.71
CA SER A 145 -8.97 -4.34 -9.52
C SER A 145 -8.33 -3.97 -8.18
N PRO A 146 -9.02 -3.17 -7.34
CA PRO A 146 -8.62 -2.96 -5.96
C PRO A 146 -8.55 -4.32 -5.26
N CYS A 147 -7.41 -4.65 -4.65
CA CYS A 147 -7.28 -5.84 -3.80
C CYS A 147 -8.02 -5.70 -2.45
N TRP A 148 -8.65 -4.55 -2.21
CA TRP A 148 -9.58 -4.29 -1.10
C TRP A 148 -10.77 -3.49 -1.62
N ASP A 149 -11.97 -3.75 -1.09
CA ASP A 149 -13.15 -2.97 -1.40
C ASP A 149 -13.19 -1.72 -0.50
N ILE A 150 -13.09 -0.54 -1.14
CA ILE A 150 -13.14 0.75 -0.45
C ILE A 150 -14.50 0.97 0.20
N GLU A 151 -15.60 0.48 -0.38
CA GLU A 151 -16.92 0.61 0.22
C GLU A 151 -17.08 -0.32 1.44
N ASP A 152 -16.54 -1.55 1.37
CA ASP A 152 -16.46 -2.45 2.53
C ASP A 152 -15.66 -1.80 3.67
N THR A 153 -14.49 -1.24 3.36
CA THR A 153 -13.64 -0.56 4.34
C THR A 153 -14.35 0.66 4.94
N LYS A 154 -15.03 1.45 4.12
CA LYS A 154 -15.82 2.60 4.57
C LYS A 154 -16.94 2.15 5.52
N GLN A 155 -17.65 1.09 5.17
CA GLN A 155 -18.72 0.53 5.99
C GLN A 155 -18.18 0.08 7.35
N GLN A 156 -17.07 -0.67 7.37
CA GLN A 156 -16.41 -1.11 8.61
C GLN A 156 -16.02 0.07 9.51
N LEU A 157 -15.46 1.14 8.95
CA LEU A 157 -15.11 2.34 9.71
C LEU A 157 -16.34 3.08 10.26
N GLN A 158 -17.43 3.14 9.48
CA GLN A 158 -18.69 3.73 9.92
C GLN A 158 -19.34 2.93 11.05
N ASP A 159 -19.27 1.61 10.98
CA ASP A 159 -19.80 0.73 12.03
C ASP A 159 -18.97 0.86 13.31
N HIS A 160 -17.64 0.80 13.21
CA HIS A 160 -16.75 1.02 14.37
C HIS A 160 -16.96 2.39 15.01
N ALA A 161 -17.14 3.46 14.21
CA ALA A 161 -17.43 4.78 14.73
C ALA A 161 -18.78 4.85 15.46
N ARG A 162 -19.80 4.16 14.95
CA ARG A 162 -21.14 4.11 15.56
C ARG A 162 -21.10 3.39 16.90
N GLU A 163 -20.36 2.29 17.01
CA GLU A 163 -20.15 1.55 18.27
C GLU A 163 -19.52 2.43 19.35
N HIS A 164 -18.69 3.40 18.94
CA HIS A 164 -18.04 4.36 19.84
C HIS A 164 -18.78 5.69 19.95
N GLY A 165 -20.02 5.80 19.45
CA GLY A 165 -20.82 7.03 19.53
C GLY A 165 -20.26 8.23 18.77
N LEU A 166 -19.32 8.01 17.84
CA LEU A 166 -18.67 9.07 17.08
C LEU A 166 -19.47 9.41 15.83
N LYS A 167 -19.74 10.70 15.61
CA LYS A 167 -20.30 11.19 14.34
C LYS A 167 -19.22 11.21 13.26
N LEU A 168 -19.14 10.13 12.48
CA LEU A 168 -18.22 9.99 11.36
C LEU A 168 -18.87 10.35 10.01
N LYS A 169 -18.26 11.26 9.26
CA LYS A 169 -18.59 11.54 7.85
C LYS A 169 -17.44 11.11 6.95
N ILE A 170 -17.71 10.35 5.88
CA ILE A 170 -16.69 9.92 4.93
C ILE A 170 -17.07 10.41 3.52
N ASP A 171 -16.23 11.27 2.95
CA ASP A 171 -16.32 11.75 1.57
C ASP A 171 -15.25 11.06 0.71
N ARG A 172 -15.51 10.83 -0.58
CA ARG A 172 -14.52 10.35 -1.56
C ARG A 172 -14.23 11.45 -2.58
N LYS A 173 -12.96 11.64 -2.92
CA LYS A 173 -12.52 12.60 -3.95
C LYS A 173 -11.43 12.01 -4.81
N SER A 174 -11.32 12.45 -6.06
CA SER A 174 -10.11 12.23 -6.86
C SER A 174 -9.04 13.26 -6.52
N VAL A 175 -7.79 12.99 -6.91
CA VAL A 175 -6.70 13.99 -6.85
C VAL A 175 -7.08 15.22 -7.69
N SER A 176 -7.70 14.98 -8.85
CA SER A 176 -8.19 16.01 -9.77
C SER A 176 -9.23 16.92 -9.10
N ASP A 177 -10.20 16.36 -8.37
CA ASP A 177 -11.21 17.14 -7.62
C ASP A 177 -10.55 18.03 -6.56
N LEU A 178 -9.55 17.49 -5.84
CA LEU A 178 -8.82 18.23 -4.83
C LEU A 178 -8.03 19.40 -5.43
N ALA A 179 -7.38 19.19 -6.58
CA ALA A 179 -6.68 20.24 -7.31
C ALA A 179 -7.62 21.37 -7.76
N ILE A 180 -8.81 21.02 -8.25
CA ILE A 180 -9.85 22.00 -8.63
C ILE A 180 -10.31 22.81 -7.41
N GLU A 181 -10.51 22.19 -6.25
CA GLU A 181 -10.87 22.90 -5.03
C GLU A 181 -9.80 23.90 -4.58
N ILE A 182 -8.52 23.50 -4.60
CA ILE A 182 -7.39 24.36 -4.24
C ILE A 182 -7.27 25.56 -5.19
N THR A 183 -7.49 25.36 -6.49
CA THR A 183 -7.45 26.48 -7.46
C THR A 183 -8.62 27.44 -7.30
N ARG A 184 -9.80 26.94 -6.90
CA ARG A 184 -10.98 27.79 -6.64
C ARG A 184 -10.86 28.60 -5.36
N THR A 185 -10.27 28.05 -4.30
CA THR A 185 -10.05 28.80 -3.04
C THR A 185 -9.03 29.91 -3.22
N LYS A 186 -7.97 29.69 -4.01
CA LYS A 186 -6.97 30.72 -4.37
C LYS A 186 -7.53 31.89 -5.20
N LYS A 187 -8.64 31.70 -5.90
CA LYS A 187 -9.30 32.77 -6.68
C LYS A 187 -10.30 33.59 -5.85
N ARG A 188 -10.60 33.17 -4.62
CA ARG A 188 -11.62 33.77 -3.74
C ARG A 188 -11.03 34.47 -2.51
N GLY A 189 -9.72 34.38 -2.30
CA GLY A 189 -8.97 35.17 -1.30
C GLY A 189 -8.15 36.25 -1.99
#